data_AF-A0AAD4RDJ3-F1
#
_entry.id   AF-A0AAD4RDJ3-F1
#
_cell.length_a   1.000
_cell.length_b   1.000
_cell.length_c   1.000
_cell.angle_alpha   90.00
_cell.angle_beta   90.00
_cell.angle_gamma   90.00
#
_symmetry.space_group_name_H-M   'P 1'
#
loop_
_entity.id
_entity.type
_entity.pdbx_description
1 polymer ?
#
loop_
_entity_poly.entity_id
_entity_poly.type
_entity_poly.pdbx_seq_one_letter_code
_entity_poly.pdbx_strand_id
1 'polypeptide(L)'
;MYLVVSLQLILLNKVIAFDSNVAPQWTVPQEMTNQNWHGNTVETFWNNANDSKLSLTPPPDLASCFAKLRLAADLLPEFGADVDRQAKIGRLDSIKRIFDRMISKLCNEAEKEKSNIFFEEHTPAIKIAETVWKNLSNSEKDQLNVWINMMDTESEREMFTSKLNALPQQELNLTRKSTNEILGLFSKASMKPYQASFFSQFSENDLNQLKEFLKENAGDLTNIKAMTTARFRSAPYTAEQRQDIIDYLTKLARFSVNSWKTASDNLGQYSLKNHRRITSFSVGDIG
;
A
#
# COMPACT_ATOMS: atom_id res chain seq x y z
N MET A 1 68.27 -2.61 6.75
CA MET A 1 67.36 -3.04 7.83
C MET A 1 65.98 -2.50 7.45
N TYR A 2 65.05 -3.42 7.11
CA TYR A 2 63.63 -3.25 6.66
C TYR A 2 63.36 -2.46 5.34
N LEU A 3 62.81 -3.05 4.26
CA LEU A 3 61.41 -3.48 3.98
C LEU A 3 60.42 -2.29 4.06
N VAL A 4 59.43 -2.01 3.20
CA VAL A 4 58.84 -2.57 1.97
C VAL A 4 57.63 -1.64 1.61
N VAL A 5 57.14 -1.59 0.34
CA VAL A 5 55.73 -1.26 -0.09
C VAL A 5 55.24 0.21 0.08
N SER A 6 54.46 0.88 -0.78
CA SER A 6 53.78 0.59 -2.06
C SER A 6 53.21 1.85 -2.74
N LEU A 7 53.06 1.72 -4.07
CA LEU A 7 52.08 2.26 -5.04
C LEU A 7 51.31 3.60 -4.82
N GLN A 8 51.59 4.52 -5.77
CA GLN A 8 50.69 5.23 -6.72
C GLN A 8 49.32 5.78 -6.27
N LEU A 9 49.08 7.07 -6.57
CA LEU A 9 48.06 7.43 -7.59
C LEU A 9 48.31 8.87 -8.13
N ILE A 10 48.55 8.95 -9.44
CA ILE A 10 48.80 10.16 -10.20
C ILE A 10 47.46 10.70 -10.73
N LEU A 11 47.21 11.97 -10.47
CA LEU A 11 46.26 12.82 -11.17
C LEU A 11 46.77 13.15 -12.58
N LEU A 12 45.94 13.01 -13.61
CA LEU A 12 45.51 14.12 -14.51
C LEU A 12 44.85 13.62 -15.81
N ASN A 13 43.61 14.09 -15.99
CA ASN A 13 42.94 14.54 -17.21
C ASN A 13 42.86 13.63 -18.46
N LYS A 14 41.61 13.35 -18.89
CA LYS A 14 41.01 14.05 -20.05
C LYS A 14 39.51 13.73 -20.24
N VAL A 15 38.75 14.82 -20.39
CA VAL A 15 37.65 15.06 -21.34
C VAL A 15 36.30 14.37 -21.12
N ILE A 16 35.37 15.25 -20.75
CA ILE A 16 33.92 15.27 -20.91
C ILE A 16 33.42 14.57 -22.18
N ALA A 17 32.57 13.56 -22.00
CA ALA A 17 31.47 13.26 -22.91
C ALA A 17 30.19 13.23 -22.06
N PHE A 18 29.34 14.23 -22.27
CA PHE A 18 27.97 14.27 -21.77
C PHE A 18 27.17 13.31 -22.66
N ASP A 19 26.80 12.15 -22.15
CA ASP A 19 25.78 11.31 -22.77
C ASP A 19 24.53 11.36 -21.90
N SER A 20 23.56 12.13 -22.37
CA SER A 20 22.27 12.35 -21.76
C SER A 20 21.34 11.19 -22.13
N ASN A 21 21.46 10.01 -21.50
CA ASN A 21 20.47 8.93 -21.69
C ASN A 21 20.49 7.77 -20.66
N VAL A 22 20.92 8.00 -19.42
CA VAL A 22 20.73 7.01 -18.35
C VAL A 22 20.19 7.71 -17.11
N ALA A 23 18.86 7.63 -16.91
CA ALA A 23 18.29 7.90 -15.61
C ALA A 23 18.92 6.91 -14.61
N PRO A 24 19.49 7.36 -13.48
CA PRO A 24 20.03 6.45 -12.49
C PRO A 24 18.92 5.51 -12.03
N GLN A 25 19.12 4.20 -12.22
CA GLN A 25 18.30 3.18 -11.59
C GLN A 25 18.50 3.28 -10.09
N TRP A 26 17.54 3.91 -9.41
CA TRP A 26 17.53 4.00 -7.96
C TRP A 26 17.20 2.61 -7.39
N THR A 27 18.20 1.96 -6.83
CA THR A 27 17.99 0.89 -5.86
C THR A 27 17.72 1.54 -4.51
N VAL A 28 16.48 1.40 -4.03
CA VAL A 28 16.17 1.58 -2.61
C VAL A 28 17.11 0.65 -1.84
N PRO A 29 17.73 1.06 -0.71
CA PRO A 29 18.47 0.13 0.13
C PRO A 29 17.59 -1.11 0.39
N GLN A 30 18.11 -2.32 0.10
CA GLN A 30 17.37 -3.58 0.25
C GLN A 30 16.81 -3.80 1.67
N GLU A 31 17.25 -3.00 2.64
CA GLU A 31 16.81 -3.01 4.03
C GLU A 31 15.49 -2.27 4.27
N MET A 32 15.07 -1.35 3.39
CA MET A 32 13.70 -0.79 3.41
C MET A 32 12.68 -1.70 2.71
N THR A 33 13.13 -2.78 2.08
CA THR A 33 12.28 -3.79 1.42
C THR A 33 12.17 -5.09 2.23
N ASN A 34 12.83 -5.19 3.38
CA ASN A 34 12.89 -6.40 4.18
C ASN A 34 12.28 -6.14 5.56
N GLN A 35 10.95 -6.29 5.65
CA GLN A 35 10.24 -7.14 6.61
C GLN A 35 8.74 -6.81 6.59
N ASN A 36 7.94 -7.79 6.14
CA ASN A 36 6.49 -7.97 6.25
C ASN A 36 5.56 -7.60 5.08
N TRP A 37 5.99 -6.91 4.02
CA TRP A 37 5.19 -6.91 2.78
C TRP A 37 5.68 -8.05 1.87
N HIS A 38 4.96 -9.17 1.87
CA HIS A 38 5.25 -10.27 0.97
C HIS A 38 4.79 -9.92 -0.44
N GLY A 39 5.55 -9.10 -1.17
CA GLY A 39 5.33 -8.88 -2.61
C GLY A 39 5.33 -10.18 -3.43
N ASN A 40 5.85 -11.28 -2.86
CA ASN A 40 5.81 -12.63 -3.42
C ASN A 40 4.41 -13.28 -3.36
N THR A 41 3.43 -12.76 -2.61
CA THR A 41 2.10 -13.39 -2.49
C THR A 41 1.19 -13.13 -3.68
N VAL A 42 1.30 -11.96 -4.32
CA VAL A 42 0.60 -11.65 -5.57
C VAL A 42 1.07 -12.58 -6.69
N GLU A 43 2.37 -12.90 -6.72
CA GLU A 43 2.92 -13.95 -7.59
C GLU A 43 2.24 -15.29 -7.29
N THR A 44 2.19 -15.76 -6.04
CA THR A 44 1.57 -17.07 -5.73
C THR A 44 0.08 -17.18 -6.08
N PHE A 45 -0.69 -16.08 -6.12
CA PHE A 45 -2.11 -16.13 -6.46
C PHE A 45 -2.38 -16.09 -7.99
N TRP A 46 -1.53 -15.42 -8.77
CA TRP A 46 -1.79 -15.15 -10.19
C TRP A 46 -0.68 -15.64 -11.16
N ASN A 47 0.24 -16.51 -10.72
CA ASN A 47 1.36 -17.06 -11.50
C ASN A 47 0.95 -17.99 -12.66
N ASN A 48 0.15 -17.49 -13.59
CA ASN A 48 -0.02 -18.02 -14.95
C ASN A 48 -0.10 -16.91 -16.02
N ALA A 49 0.19 -15.64 -15.68
CA ALA A 49 0.12 -14.53 -16.62
C ALA A 49 1.50 -14.14 -17.17
N ASN A 50 1.94 -14.81 -18.22
CA ASN A 50 3.17 -14.50 -18.99
C ASN A 50 3.14 -13.15 -19.76
N ASP A 51 2.20 -12.23 -19.50
CA ASP A 51 1.95 -11.11 -20.44
C ASP A 51 1.74 -9.72 -19.82
N SER A 52 2.01 -9.51 -18.54
CA SER A 52 2.01 -8.15 -17.98
C SER A 52 3.42 -7.57 -17.99
N LYS A 53 3.91 -7.26 -19.20
CA LYS A 53 5.03 -6.33 -19.36
C LYS A 53 4.55 -4.98 -18.85
N LEU A 54 4.73 -4.70 -17.55
CA LEU A 54 4.52 -3.41 -16.91
C LEU A 54 5.59 -2.45 -17.47
N SER A 55 5.44 -2.09 -18.74
CA SER A 55 6.40 -1.39 -19.57
C SER A 55 5.86 -0.01 -19.93
N LEU A 56 5.44 0.74 -18.90
CA LEU A 56 5.36 2.19 -18.96
C LEU A 56 5.75 2.69 -17.57
N THR A 57 6.78 3.51 -17.51
CA THR A 57 7.07 4.32 -16.33
C THR A 57 5.80 5.12 -16.01
N PRO A 58 5.17 4.92 -14.84
CA PRO A 58 3.94 5.62 -14.51
C PRO A 58 4.18 7.14 -14.49
N PRO A 59 3.16 7.96 -14.75
CA PRO A 59 3.26 9.41 -14.59
C PRO A 59 3.85 9.78 -13.22
N PRO A 60 4.73 10.79 -13.11
CA PRO A 60 5.43 11.09 -11.86
C PRO A 60 4.51 11.32 -10.66
N ASP A 61 3.37 11.97 -10.86
CA ASP A 61 2.39 12.20 -9.79
C ASP A 61 1.66 10.92 -9.37
N LEU A 62 1.37 10.03 -10.33
CA LEU A 62 0.81 8.71 -10.02
C LEU A 62 1.80 7.88 -9.20
N ALA A 63 3.06 7.83 -9.65
CA ALA A 63 4.15 7.15 -8.95
C ALA A 63 4.35 7.71 -7.54
N SER A 64 4.39 9.04 -7.40
CA SER A 64 4.52 9.72 -6.11
C SER A 64 3.38 9.37 -5.15
N CYS A 65 2.13 9.37 -5.63
CA CYS A 65 0.98 9.01 -4.82
C CYS A 65 1.03 7.56 -4.34
N PHE A 66 1.28 6.60 -5.23
CA PHE A 66 1.38 5.19 -4.85
C PHE A 66 2.60 4.91 -3.95
N ALA A 67 3.70 5.65 -4.09
CA ALA A 67 4.83 5.55 -3.18
C ALA A 67 4.52 6.09 -1.77
N LYS A 68 3.72 7.17 -1.68
CA LYS A 68 3.17 7.69 -0.41
C LYS A 68 2.23 6.68 0.25
N LEU A 69 1.41 5.98 -0.54
CA LEU A 69 0.59 4.87 -0.06
C LEU A 69 1.47 3.73 0.47
N ARG A 70 2.50 3.32 -0.28
CA ARG A 70 3.39 2.24 0.15
C ARG A 70 4.08 2.56 1.47
N LEU A 71 4.66 3.76 1.59
CA LEU A 71 5.26 4.18 2.86
C LEU A 71 4.23 4.26 3.99
N ALA A 72 2.99 4.68 3.71
CA ALA A 72 1.93 4.66 4.70
C ALA A 72 1.60 3.23 5.16
N ALA A 73 1.65 2.24 4.28
CA ALA A 73 1.44 0.83 4.64
C ALA A 73 2.55 0.30 5.56
N ASP A 74 3.79 0.76 5.36
CA ASP A 74 4.93 0.40 6.22
C ASP A 74 4.85 1.07 7.60
N LEU A 75 4.35 2.32 7.64
CA LEU A 75 4.27 3.13 8.85
C LEU A 75 2.98 2.91 9.67
N LEU A 76 1.90 2.44 9.04
CA LEU A 76 0.60 2.16 9.65
C LEU A 76 0.27 0.66 9.50
N PRO A 77 0.62 -0.17 10.49
CA PRO A 77 0.50 -1.63 10.39
C PRO A 77 -0.91 -2.12 10.01
N GLU A 78 -1.95 -1.45 10.51
CA GLU A 78 -3.34 -1.85 10.22
C GLU A 78 -3.73 -1.59 8.76
N PHE A 79 -3.24 -0.49 8.17
CA PHE A 79 -3.46 -0.21 6.75
C PHE A 79 -2.67 -1.19 5.87
N GLY A 80 -1.40 -1.46 6.22
CA GLY A 80 -0.60 -2.45 5.51
C GLY A 80 -1.22 -3.85 5.55
N ALA A 81 -1.69 -4.29 6.71
CA ALA A 81 -2.36 -5.57 6.90
C ALA A 81 -3.66 -5.67 6.09
N ASP A 82 -4.47 -4.60 6.04
CA ASP A 82 -5.70 -4.59 5.25
C ASP A 82 -5.41 -4.70 3.75
N VAL A 83 -4.41 -3.96 3.23
CA VAL A 83 -4.01 -4.05 1.82
C VAL A 83 -3.52 -5.46 1.48
N ASP A 84 -2.63 -6.03 2.30
CA ASP A 84 -2.10 -7.38 2.10
C ASP A 84 -3.23 -8.45 2.13
N ARG A 85 -4.13 -8.36 3.10
CA ARG A 85 -5.28 -9.27 3.18
C ARG A 85 -6.19 -9.17 1.96
N GLN A 86 -6.57 -7.96 1.54
CA GLN A 86 -7.44 -7.79 0.36
C GLN A 86 -6.74 -8.23 -0.94
N ALA A 87 -5.42 -8.01 -1.05
CA ALA A 87 -4.60 -8.51 -2.15
C ALA A 87 -4.61 -10.03 -2.21
N LYS A 88 -4.38 -10.71 -1.08
CA LYS A 88 -4.41 -12.18 -0.99
C LYS A 88 -5.75 -12.77 -1.40
N ILE A 89 -6.86 -12.15 -1.00
CA ILE A 89 -8.22 -12.63 -1.31
C ILE A 89 -8.64 -12.26 -2.75
N GLY A 90 -7.92 -11.36 -3.43
CA GLY A 90 -8.28 -10.89 -4.78
C GLY A 90 -9.47 -9.92 -4.80
N ARG A 91 -9.71 -9.21 -3.69
CA ARG A 91 -10.82 -8.24 -3.54
C ARG A 91 -10.46 -6.88 -4.14
N LEU A 92 -10.43 -6.82 -5.46
CA LEU A 92 -10.06 -5.59 -6.18
C LEU A 92 -10.98 -4.41 -5.84
N ASP A 93 -12.27 -4.65 -5.60
CA ASP A 93 -13.22 -3.64 -5.14
C ASP A 93 -12.85 -3.07 -3.76
N SER A 94 -12.40 -3.93 -2.83
CA SER A 94 -11.92 -3.49 -1.51
C SER A 94 -10.59 -2.75 -1.60
N ILE A 95 -9.66 -3.21 -2.44
CA ILE A 95 -8.37 -2.53 -2.67
C ILE A 95 -8.63 -1.10 -3.16
N LYS A 96 -9.52 -0.92 -4.14
CA LYS A 96 -9.91 0.41 -4.64
C LYS A 96 -10.46 1.29 -3.50
N ARG A 97 -11.41 0.79 -2.71
CA ARG A 97 -11.98 1.54 -1.57
C ARG A 97 -10.90 1.96 -0.57
N ILE A 98 -9.98 1.05 -0.26
CA ILE A 98 -8.88 1.32 0.68
C ILE A 98 -7.94 2.39 0.11
N PHE A 99 -7.53 2.27 -1.16
CA PHE A 99 -6.64 3.23 -1.82
C PHE A 99 -7.33 4.59 -1.96
N ASP A 100 -8.60 4.67 -2.37
CA ASP A 100 -9.34 5.93 -2.48
C ASP A 100 -9.33 6.74 -1.18
N ARG A 101 -9.57 6.06 -0.06
CA ARG A 101 -9.53 6.71 1.25
C ARG A 101 -8.16 7.30 1.49
N MET A 102 -7.10 6.54 1.26
CA MET A 102 -5.73 7.01 1.50
C MET A 102 -5.28 8.08 0.52
N ILE A 103 -5.61 7.95 -0.77
CA ILE A 103 -5.33 8.94 -1.83
C ILE A 103 -5.97 10.28 -1.48
N SER A 104 -7.24 10.27 -1.04
CA SER A 104 -7.94 11.50 -0.67
C SER A 104 -7.28 12.26 0.50
N LYS A 105 -6.53 11.54 1.35
CA LYS A 105 -5.90 12.08 2.57
C LYS A 105 -4.45 12.45 2.37
N LEU A 106 -3.67 11.61 1.70
CA LEU A 106 -2.21 11.70 1.65
C LEU A 106 -1.69 12.40 0.39
N CYS A 107 -2.41 12.28 -0.73
CA CYS A 107 -1.96 12.82 -2.00
C CYS A 107 -2.41 14.28 -2.18
N ASN A 108 -1.66 15.04 -2.99
CA ASN A 108 -2.07 16.38 -3.43
C ASN A 108 -3.06 16.30 -4.61
N GLU A 109 -3.61 17.42 -5.08
CA GLU A 109 -4.66 17.40 -6.10
C GLU A 109 -4.20 16.82 -7.45
N ALA A 110 -2.99 17.13 -7.91
CA ALA A 110 -2.45 16.56 -9.14
C ALA A 110 -2.24 15.03 -9.03
N GLU A 111 -1.72 14.58 -7.89
CA GLU A 111 -1.57 13.16 -7.55
C GLU A 111 -2.93 12.43 -7.49
N LYS A 112 -3.96 13.06 -6.90
CA LYS A 112 -5.32 12.53 -6.85
C LYS A 112 -5.93 12.40 -8.24
N GLU A 113 -5.82 13.45 -9.06
CA GLU A 113 -6.34 13.45 -10.43
C GLU A 113 -5.74 12.29 -11.25
N LYS A 114 -4.41 12.13 -11.23
CA LYS A 114 -3.75 11.03 -11.94
C LYS A 114 -4.14 9.66 -11.40
N SER A 115 -4.33 9.54 -10.09
CA SER A 115 -4.78 8.29 -9.47
C SER A 115 -6.22 7.94 -9.85
N ASN A 116 -7.10 8.94 -9.94
CA ASN A 116 -8.48 8.74 -10.38
C ASN A 116 -8.54 8.27 -11.83
N ILE A 117 -7.81 8.92 -12.74
CA ILE A 117 -7.71 8.51 -14.15
C ILE A 117 -7.20 7.07 -14.25
N PHE A 118 -6.13 6.75 -13.52
CA PHE A 118 -5.58 5.39 -13.49
C PHE A 118 -6.62 4.35 -13.06
N PHE A 119 -7.40 4.63 -12.02
CA PHE A 119 -8.45 3.71 -11.60
C PHE A 119 -9.69 3.69 -12.49
N GLU A 120 -9.99 4.78 -13.21
CA GLU A 120 -11.07 4.82 -14.19
C GLU A 120 -10.83 3.78 -15.28
N GLU A 121 -9.58 3.63 -15.74
CA GLU A 121 -9.16 2.59 -16.70
C GLU A 121 -9.42 1.16 -16.18
N HIS A 122 -9.38 0.95 -14.87
CA HIS A 122 -9.64 -0.33 -14.22
C HIS A 122 -11.09 -0.51 -13.73
N THR A 123 -11.98 0.46 -13.98
CA THR A 123 -13.39 0.41 -13.56
C THR A 123 -14.12 -0.87 -13.99
N PRO A 124 -13.95 -1.39 -15.22
CA PRO A 124 -14.59 -2.64 -15.62
C PRO A 124 -14.22 -3.82 -14.72
N ALA A 125 -12.92 -4.00 -14.42
CA ALA A 125 -12.43 -5.06 -13.53
C ALA A 125 -12.94 -4.89 -12.09
N ILE A 126 -12.95 -3.65 -11.59
CA ILE A 126 -13.46 -3.32 -10.25
C ILE A 126 -14.94 -3.69 -10.13
N LYS A 127 -15.76 -3.40 -11.15
CA LYS A 127 -17.19 -3.75 -11.17
C LYS A 127 -17.43 -5.26 -11.21
N ILE A 128 -16.56 -6.02 -11.89
CA ILE A 128 -16.63 -7.49 -11.90
C ILE A 128 -16.37 -8.04 -10.49
N ALA A 129 -15.31 -7.59 -9.83
CA ALA A 129 -15.00 -7.98 -8.46
C ALA A 129 -16.13 -7.60 -7.48
N GLU A 130 -16.72 -6.41 -7.64
CA GLU A 130 -17.88 -5.98 -6.85
C GLU A 130 -19.12 -6.86 -7.12
N THR A 131 -19.32 -7.30 -8.35
CA THR A 131 -20.44 -8.19 -8.72
C THR A 131 -20.28 -9.58 -8.12
N VAL A 132 -19.06 -10.13 -8.15
CA VAL A 132 -18.72 -11.39 -7.46
C VAL A 132 -19.10 -11.33 -5.98
N TRP A 133 -18.74 -10.23 -5.32
CA TRP A 133 -19.12 -9.97 -3.93
C TRP A 133 -20.65 -9.94 -3.73
N LYS A 134 -21.35 -9.14 -4.54
CA LYS A 134 -22.80 -8.93 -4.40
C LYS A 134 -23.60 -10.22 -4.59
N ASN A 135 -23.11 -11.09 -5.49
CA ASN A 135 -23.75 -12.35 -5.87
C ASN A 135 -23.45 -13.51 -4.91
N LEU A 136 -22.70 -13.31 -3.82
CA LEU A 136 -22.61 -14.31 -2.76
C LEU A 136 -23.99 -14.57 -2.15
N SER A 137 -24.32 -15.84 -1.97
CA SER A 137 -25.53 -16.27 -1.25
C SER A 137 -25.47 -15.82 0.22
N ASN A 138 -26.61 -15.85 0.91
CA ASN A 138 -26.64 -15.51 2.34
C ASN A 138 -25.76 -16.46 3.17
N SER A 139 -25.79 -17.77 2.87
CA SER A 139 -24.95 -18.75 3.55
C SER A 139 -23.45 -18.49 3.33
N GLU A 140 -23.04 -18.07 2.14
CA GLU A 140 -21.64 -17.73 1.86
C GLU A 140 -21.23 -16.44 2.57
N LYS A 141 -22.13 -15.46 2.67
CA LYS A 141 -21.91 -14.24 3.47
C LYS A 141 -21.76 -14.56 4.95
N ASP A 142 -22.56 -15.49 5.49
CA ASP A 142 -22.47 -15.93 6.88
C ASP A 142 -21.15 -16.67 7.14
N GLN A 143 -20.75 -17.59 6.26
CA GLN A 143 -19.44 -18.27 6.34
C GLN A 143 -18.30 -17.27 6.29
N LEU A 144 -18.39 -16.31 5.38
CA LEU A 144 -17.39 -15.26 5.27
C LEU A 144 -17.31 -14.41 6.54
N ASN A 145 -18.44 -14.04 7.15
CA ASN A 145 -18.44 -13.31 8.41
C ASN A 145 -17.72 -14.09 9.52
N VAL A 146 -17.91 -15.42 9.55
CA VAL A 146 -17.20 -16.30 10.49
C VAL A 146 -15.69 -16.27 10.22
N TRP A 147 -15.26 -16.42 8.96
CA TRP A 147 -13.82 -16.36 8.61
C TRP A 147 -13.19 -15.00 8.88
N ILE A 148 -13.88 -13.90 8.56
CA ILE A 148 -13.43 -12.53 8.91
C ILE A 148 -13.18 -12.42 10.41
N ASN A 149 -14.13 -12.88 11.24
CA ASN A 149 -14.03 -12.81 12.70
C ASN A 149 -12.91 -13.71 13.27
N MET A 150 -12.61 -14.82 12.60
CA MET A 150 -11.51 -15.73 12.97
C MET A 150 -10.17 -15.31 12.34
N MET A 151 -10.14 -14.24 11.54
CA MET A 151 -8.98 -13.84 10.74
C MET A 151 -8.47 -14.93 9.78
N ASP A 152 -9.36 -15.82 9.34
CA ASP A 152 -9.06 -16.94 8.44
C ASP A 152 -9.00 -16.48 6.97
N THR A 153 -7.91 -15.77 6.65
CA THR A 153 -7.67 -15.22 5.31
C THR A 153 -7.57 -16.29 4.23
N GLU A 154 -7.19 -17.52 4.59
CA GLU A 154 -7.02 -18.62 3.63
C GLU A 154 -8.37 -19.14 3.14
N SER A 155 -9.31 -19.39 4.05
CA SER A 155 -10.67 -19.79 3.65
C SER A 155 -11.37 -18.70 2.84
N GLU A 156 -11.17 -17.42 3.20
CA GLU A 156 -11.67 -16.30 2.40
C GLU A 156 -11.09 -16.32 0.98
N ARG A 157 -9.78 -16.52 0.88
CA ARG A 157 -9.06 -16.61 -0.38
C ARG A 157 -9.60 -17.74 -1.23
N GLU A 158 -9.79 -18.93 -0.68
CA GLU A 158 -10.32 -20.08 -1.41
C GLU A 158 -11.72 -19.80 -1.98
N MET A 159 -12.61 -19.21 -1.18
CA MET A 159 -13.96 -18.85 -1.63
C MET A 159 -13.90 -17.85 -2.79
N PHE A 160 -13.18 -16.74 -2.66
CA PHE A 160 -13.09 -15.73 -3.72
C PHE A 160 -12.38 -16.25 -4.96
N THR A 161 -11.36 -17.08 -4.81
CA THR A 161 -10.69 -17.77 -5.92
C THR A 161 -11.69 -18.62 -6.70
N SER A 162 -12.48 -19.43 -5.99
CA SER A 162 -13.51 -20.27 -6.62
C SER A 162 -14.53 -19.41 -7.37
N LYS A 163 -14.95 -18.29 -6.81
CA LYS A 163 -15.92 -17.39 -7.45
C LYS A 163 -15.35 -16.68 -8.68
N LEU A 164 -14.11 -16.22 -8.61
CA LEU A 164 -13.43 -15.58 -9.74
C LEU A 164 -13.16 -16.58 -10.87
N ASN A 165 -12.76 -17.81 -10.55
CA ASN A 165 -12.52 -18.86 -11.55
C ASN A 165 -13.80 -19.35 -12.24
N ALA A 166 -14.98 -19.08 -11.66
CA ALA A 166 -16.27 -19.37 -12.28
C ALA A 166 -16.73 -18.29 -13.27
N LEU A 167 -16.02 -17.16 -13.37
CA LEU A 167 -16.33 -16.09 -14.33
C LEU A 167 -16.01 -16.51 -15.76
N PRO A 168 -16.63 -15.86 -16.78
CA PRO A 168 -16.16 -15.95 -18.15
C PRO A 168 -14.67 -15.65 -18.25
N GLN A 169 -13.94 -16.41 -19.08
CA GLN A 169 -12.48 -16.32 -19.19
C GLN A 169 -11.98 -14.89 -19.45
N GLN A 170 -12.71 -14.12 -20.25
CA GLN A 170 -12.39 -12.71 -20.53
C GLN A 170 -12.45 -11.83 -19.27
N GLU A 171 -13.47 -12.01 -18.43
CA GLU A 171 -13.65 -11.27 -17.19
C GLU A 171 -12.62 -11.65 -16.13
N LEU A 172 -12.32 -12.95 -16.03
CA LEU A 172 -11.24 -13.46 -15.18
C LEU A 172 -9.90 -12.84 -15.58
N ASN A 173 -9.56 -12.87 -16.87
CA ASN A 173 -8.31 -12.29 -17.38
C ASN A 173 -8.23 -10.79 -17.15
N LEU A 174 -9.33 -10.06 -17.35
CA LEU A 174 -9.39 -8.62 -17.11
C LEU A 174 -9.19 -8.26 -15.64
N THR A 175 -9.81 -9.03 -14.73
CA THR A 175 -9.67 -8.85 -13.28
C THR A 175 -8.26 -9.17 -12.82
N ARG A 176 -7.66 -10.25 -13.34
CA ARG A 176 -6.27 -10.64 -13.09
C ARG A 176 -5.29 -9.54 -13.51
N LYS A 177 -5.40 -9.10 -14.76
CA LYS A 177 -4.55 -8.06 -15.33
C LYS A 177 -4.62 -6.79 -14.49
N SER A 178 -5.83 -6.30 -14.20
CA SER A 178 -6.00 -5.06 -13.43
C SER A 178 -5.49 -5.18 -12.00
N THR A 179 -5.67 -6.34 -11.36
CA THR A 179 -5.13 -6.61 -10.02
C THR A 179 -3.60 -6.55 -10.03
N ASN A 180 -2.97 -7.20 -11.01
CA ASN A 180 -1.51 -7.20 -11.17
C ASN A 180 -0.96 -5.81 -11.49
N GLU A 181 -1.66 -5.02 -12.30
CA GLU A 181 -1.25 -3.65 -12.64
C GLU A 181 -1.36 -2.71 -11.43
N ILE A 182 -2.46 -2.76 -10.67
CA ILE A 182 -2.68 -1.92 -9.49
C ILE A 182 -1.70 -2.28 -8.36
N LEU A 183 -1.55 -3.57 -8.04
CA LEU A 183 -0.62 -4.02 -7.00
C LEU A 183 0.84 -3.93 -7.45
N GLY A 184 1.09 -4.11 -8.75
CA GLY A 184 2.39 -3.89 -9.37
C GLY A 184 2.82 -2.44 -9.28
N LEU A 185 1.92 -1.49 -9.54
CA LEU A 185 2.18 -0.07 -9.34
C LEU A 185 2.41 0.24 -7.85
N PHE A 186 1.57 -0.26 -6.95
CA PHE A 186 1.72 -0.07 -5.51
C PHE A 186 3.08 -0.55 -4.99
N SER A 187 3.52 -1.73 -5.42
CA SER A 187 4.81 -2.30 -5.00
C SER A 187 6.03 -1.59 -5.59
N LYS A 188 5.94 -1.14 -6.85
CA LYS A 188 7.09 -0.60 -7.60
C LYS A 188 7.14 0.93 -7.64
N ALA A 189 6.12 1.61 -7.12
CA ALA A 189 6.05 3.06 -7.13
C ALA A 189 7.21 3.70 -6.35
N SER A 190 7.83 4.69 -6.99
CA SER A 190 8.93 5.48 -6.45
C SER A 190 8.45 6.85 -6.03
N MET A 191 8.92 7.31 -4.86
CA MET A 191 8.71 8.69 -4.43
C MET A 191 9.44 9.68 -5.33
N LYS A 192 9.09 10.97 -5.20
CA LYS A 192 9.91 12.03 -5.78
C LYS A 192 11.34 11.95 -5.22
N PRO A 193 12.38 12.25 -6.02
CA PRO A 193 13.78 12.08 -5.59
C PRO A 193 14.13 12.74 -4.25
N TYR A 194 13.59 13.93 -3.97
CA TYR A 194 13.83 14.63 -2.70
C TYR A 194 13.15 13.95 -1.50
N GLN A 195 11.96 13.37 -1.68
CA GLN A 195 11.28 12.59 -0.64
C GLN A 195 12.04 11.30 -0.37
N ALA A 196 12.47 10.59 -1.41
CA ALA A 196 13.29 9.39 -1.27
C ALA A 196 14.59 9.68 -0.50
N SER A 197 15.29 10.75 -0.88
CA SER A 197 16.50 11.22 -0.17
C SER A 197 16.22 11.66 1.27
N PHE A 198 15.04 12.18 1.58
CA PHE A 198 14.65 12.52 2.95
C PHE A 198 14.43 11.27 3.79
N PHE A 199 13.63 10.32 3.30
CA PHE A 199 13.34 9.10 4.05
C PHE A 199 14.54 8.17 4.17
N SER A 200 15.48 8.18 3.22
CA SER A 200 16.72 7.39 3.33
C SER A 200 17.65 7.82 4.47
N GLN A 201 17.39 8.97 5.12
CA GLN A 201 18.13 9.42 6.29
C GLN A 201 17.59 8.86 7.61
N PHE A 202 16.46 8.14 7.58
CA PHE A 202 15.90 7.50 8.74
C PHE A 202 16.58 6.15 8.95
N SER A 203 17.13 5.95 10.14
CA SER A 203 17.51 4.63 10.61
C SER A 203 16.25 3.79 10.91
N GLU A 204 16.42 2.47 11.03
CA GLU A 204 15.33 1.59 11.46
C GLU A 204 14.73 2.03 12.81
N ASN A 205 15.58 2.46 13.75
CA ASN A 205 15.12 2.99 15.03
C ASN A 205 14.30 4.29 14.86
N ASP A 206 14.71 5.20 13.97
CA ASP A 206 13.93 6.42 13.69
C ASP A 206 12.55 6.07 13.09
N LEU A 207 12.49 5.07 12.21
CA LEU A 207 11.23 4.60 11.63
C LEU A 207 10.33 3.95 12.69
N ASN A 208 10.88 3.16 13.60
CA ASN A 208 10.12 2.58 14.70
C ASN A 208 9.57 3.64 15.64
N GLN A 209 10.37 4.66 15.99
CA GLN A 209 9.89 5.82 16.74
C GLN A 209 8.79 6.58 16.00
N LEU A 210 8.93 6.76 14.67
CA LEU A 210 7.88 7.36 13.86
C LEU A 210 6.59 6.54 13.92
N LYS A 211 6.66 5.21 13.81
CA LYS A 211 5.49 4.31 13.93
C LYS A 211 4.82 4.45 15.31
N GLU A 212 5.61 4.47 16.37
CA GLU A 212 5.10 4.67 17.75
C GLU A 212 4.41 6.04 17.90
N PHE A 213 5.01 7.11 17.39
CA PHE A 213 4.39 8.44 17.41
C PHE A 213 3.07 8.49 16.62
N LEU A 214 3.04 7.86 15.45
CA LEU A 214 1.82 7.75 14.64
C LEU A 214 0.73 6.94 15.37
N LYS A 215 1.10 5.94 16.17
CA LYS A 215 0.14 5.10 16.90
C LYS A 215 -0.40 5.77 18.16
N GLU A 216 0.47 6.38 18.96
CA GLU A 216 0.14 6.80 20.33
C GLU A 216 -0.20 8.29 20.46
N ASN A 217 0.39 9.14 19.62
CA ASN A 217 0.37 10.60 19.78
C ASN A 217 -0.22 11.28 18.56
N ALA A 218 -1.28 10.70 17.99
CA ALA A 218 -1.79 11.07 16.69
C ALA A 218 -2.37 12.52 16.61
N GLY A 219 -2.45 13.23 17.74
CA GLY A 219 -2.74 14.68 17.83
C GLY A 219 -1.53 15.60 18.09
N ASP A 220 -0.41 15.08 18.59
CA ASP A 220 0.78 15.87 18.90
C ASP A 220 1.79 15.83 17.75
N LEU A 221 1.63 16.78 16.83
CA LEU A 221 2.53 16.95 15.69
C LEU A 221 3.91 17.50 16.08
N THR A 222 4.15 17.84 17.35
CA THR A 222 5.41 18.46 17.81
C THR A 222 6.59 17.53 17.60
N ASN A 223 6.46 16.26 17.98
CA ASN A 223 7.53 15.26 17.82
C ASN A 223 7.83 14.96 16.36
N ILE A 224 6.78 14.83 15.53
CA ILE A 224 6.93 14.63 14.08
C ILE A 224 7.63 15.83 13.44
N LYS A 225 7.22 17.06 13.76
CA LYS A 225 7.86 18.28 13.27
C LYS A 225 9.31 18.41 13.73
N ALA A 226 9.61 18.09 14.98
CA ALA A 226 10.96 18.15 15.53
C ALA A 226 11.90 17.16 14.82
N MET A 227 11.48 15.90 14.69
CA MET A 227 12.23 14.85 13.99
C MET A 227 12.45 15.22 12.51
N THR A 228 11.40 15.72 11.84
CA THR A 228 11.49 16.15 10.43
C THR A 228 12.43 17.35 10.27
N THR A 229 12.34 18.34 11.15
CA THR A 229 13.16 19.57 11.10
C THR A 229 14.63 19.30 11.35
N ALA A 230 14.96 18.37 12.26
CA ALA A 230 16.34 17.96 12.49
C ALA A 230 16.98 17.38 11.23
N ARG A 231 16.24 16.59 10.46
CA ARG A 231 16.69 15.97 9.19
C ARG A 231 16.75 16.94 8.01
N PHE A 232 16.02 18.05 8.04
CA PHE A 232 16.21 19.11 7.03
C PHE A 232 17.52 19.89 7.17
N ARG A 233 18.26 19.71 8.27
CA ARG A 233 19.57 20.34 8.47
C ARG A 233 20.69 19.57 7.77
N SER A 234 20.49 18.29 7.45
CA SER A 234 21.48 17.42 6.81
C SER A 234 21.49 17.46 5.28
N ALA A 235 20.51 18.09 4.62
CA ALA A 235 20.48 18.23 3.16
C ALA A 235 19.76 19.51 2.68
N PRO A 236 20.15 20.07 1.52
CA PRO A 236 19.58 21.31 0.99
C PRO A 236 18.21 21.07 0.34
N TYR A 237 17.15 21.06 1.15
CA TYR A 237 15.76 21.07 0.67
C TYR A 237 15.24 22.49 0.47
N THR A 238 14.53 22.75 -0.62
CA THR A 238 13.78 24.00 -0.83
C THR A 238 12.62 24.13 0.16
N ALA A 239 12.08 25.34 0.33
CA ALA A 239 10.92 25.57 1.21
C ALA A 239 9.71 24.72 0.79
N GLU A 240 9.46 24.60 -0.52
CA GLU A 240 8.37 23.79 -1.07
C GLU A 240 8.56 22.29 -0.78
N GLN A 241 9.77 21.76 -0.98
CA GLN A 241 10.09 20.36 -0.70
C GLN A 241 9.91 20.03 0.78
N ARG A 242 10.38 20.92 1.68
CA ARG A 242 10.19 20.77 3.13
C ARG A 242 8.70 20.77 3.47
N GLN A 243 7.94 21.69 2.90
CA GLN A 243 6.51 21.81 3.17
C GLN A 243 5.73 20.59 2.68
N ASP A 244 6.04 20.03 1.52
CA ASP A 244 5.42 18.81 0.99
C ASP A 244 5.71 17.59 1.89
N ILE A 245 6.95 17.44 2.38
CA ILE A 245 7.31 16.37 3.33
C ILE A 245 6.57 16.53 4.67
N ILE A 246 6.57 17.74 5.24
CA ILE A 246 5.86 18.05 6.49
C ILE A 246 4.36 17.78 6.32
N ASP A 247 3.77 18.23 5.20
CA ASP A 247 2.35 18.06 4.91
C ASP A 247 1.97 16.58 4.81
N TYR A 248 2.77 15.77 4.10
CA TYR A 248 2.56 14.32 4.02
C TYR A 248 2.60 13.65 5.40
N LEU A 249 3.65 13.88 6.20
CA LEU A 249 3.76 13.28 7.54
C LEU A 249 2.66 13.76 8.49
N THR A 250 2.26 15.03 8.38
CA THR A 250 1.15 15.59 9.15
C THR A 250 -0.19 14.95 8.77
N LYS A 251 -0.44 14.76 7.47
CA LYS A 251 -1.65 14.07 6.98
C LYS A 251 -1.68 12.62 7.43
N LEU A 252 -0.54 11.93 7.37
CA LEU A 252 -0.40 10.56 7.83
C LEU A 252 -0.72 10.42 9.33
N ALA A 253 -0.16 11.30 10.16
CA ALA A 253 -0.41 11.33 11.61
C ALA A 253 -1.86 11.63 11.98
N ARG A 254 -2.50 12.56 11.26
CA ARG A 254 -3.92 12.85 11.48
C ARG A 254 -4.81 11.67 11.10
N PHE A 255 -4.38 10.86 10.14
CA PHE A 255 -5.13 9.71 9.68
C PHE A 255 -5.00 8.51 10.64
N SER A 256 -3.85 8.33 11.28
CA SER A 256 -3.64 7.23 12.24
C SER A 256 -4.52 7.37 13.50
N VAL A 257 -4.96 8.58 13.88
CA VAL A 257 -5.91 8.81 14.99
C VAL A 257 -7.26 8.13 14.70
N ASN A 258 -7.60 7.03 15.38
CA ASN A 258 -8.96 6.47 15.51
C ASN A 258 -9.76 6.18 14.21
N SER A 259 -9.21 6.49 13.04
CA SER A 259 -9.94 6.52 11.78
C SER A 259 -9.88 5.18 11.08
N TRP A 260 -8.75 4.46 11.20
CA TRP A 260 -8.62 3.14 10.57
C TRP A 260 -9.49 2.09 11.24
N LYS A 261 -9.56 2.06 12.59
CA LYS A 261 -10.43 1.12 13.32
C LYS A 261 -11.91 1.32 12.93
N THR A 262 -12.38 2.57 12.95
CA THR A 262 -13.75 2.92 12.52
C THR A 262 -14.00 2.62 11.03
N ALA A 263 -12.98 2.77 10.18
CA ALA A 263 -13.10 2.56 8.73
C ALA A 263 -12.96 1.09 8.31
N SER A 264 -12.24 0.27 9.08
CA SER A 264 -12.11 -1.18 8.91
C SER A 264 -13.36 -1.90 9.43
N ASP A 265 -13.92 -1.46 10.56
CA ASP A 265 -15.21 -1.95 11.08
C ASP A 265 -16.33 -1.78 10.05
N ASN A 266 -16.35 -0.70 9.28
CA ASN A 266 -17.32 -0.48 8.20
C ASN A 266 -17.05 -1.28 6.91
N LEU A 267 -15.84 -1.84 6.75
CA LEU A 267 -15.52 -2.74 5.63
C LEU A 267 -15.81 -4.21 5.98
N GLY A 268 -15.79 -4.58 7.27
CA GLY A 268 -16.02 -5.94 7.77
C GLY A 268 -17.38 -6.20 8.42
N GLN A 269 -18.10 -5.17 8.91
CA GLN A 269 -19.41 -5.37 9.54
C GLN A 269 -20.54 -5.49 8.51
N TYR A 270 -20.79 -6.71 8.07
CA TYR A 270 -22.03 -7.06 7.38
C TYR A 270 -23.11 -7.42 8.41
N SER A 271 -23.92 -6.42 8.76
CA SER A 271 -25.25 -6.47 9.40
C SER A 271 -25.63 -7.75 10.17
N LEU A 272 -25.27 -7.83 11.46
CA LEU A 272 -26.09 -8.54 12.45
C LEU A 272 -27.39 -7.77 12.80
N LYS A 273 -27.57 -6.54 12.29
CA LYS A 273 -28.71 -5.69 12.64
C LYS A 273 -30.05 -6.19 12.09
N ASN A 274 -30.04 -7.02 11.04
CA ASN A 274 -31.27 -7.56 10.45
C ASN A 274 -31.61 -9.00 10.87
N HIS A 275 -30.85 -9.63 11.77
CA HIS A 275 -31.11 -11.02 12.20
C HIS A 275 -31.38 -11.21 13.71
N ARG A 276 -31.44 -10.13 14.52
CA ARG A 276 -32.07 -10.20 15.87
C ARG A 276 -33.60 -10.21 15.81
N ARG A 277 -34.17 -11.08 14.98
CA ARG A 277 -35.61 -11.37 15.01
C ARG A 277 -35.92 -12.81 14.61
N ILE A 278 -35.13 -13.78 15.09
CA ILE A 278 -35.55 -15.19 15.07
C ILE A 278 -35.22 -15.79 16.44
N THR A 279 -36.32 -16.02 17.19
CA THR A 279 -36.53 -16.94 18.31
C THR A 279 -35.59 -16.87 19.52
N SER A 280 -36.06 -16.21 20.57
CA SER A 280 -35.84 -16.66 21.94
C SER A 280 -36.35 -18.10 22.08
N PHE A 281 -35.46 -19.09 22.11
CA PHE A 281 -35.78 -20.38 22.68
C PHE A 281 -35.82 -20.22 24.20
N SER A 282 -37.02 -20.25 24.79
CA SER A 282 -37.18 -20.46 26.22
C SER A 282 -36.81 -21.90 26.53
N VAL A 283 -35.67 -22.10 27.19
CA VAL A 283 -35.39 -23.34 27.90
C VAL A 283 -36.19 -23.28 29.20
N GLY A 284 -37.35 -23.92 29.20
CA GLY A 284 -38.25 -23.96 30.33
C GLY A 284 -39.57 -24.57 29.88
N ASP A 285 -39.58 -25.90 29.82
CA ASP A 285 -40.72 -26.78 30.15
C ASP A 285 -40.34 -28.22 29.79
N ILE A 286 -39.54 -28.82 30.69
CA ILE A 286 -39.59 -30.25 30.95
C ILE A 286 -40.03 -30.37 32.41
N GLY A 287 -41.31 -30.67 32.58
CA GLY A 287 -41.98 -31.03 33.82
C GLY A 287 -43.18 -31.88 33.47
#